data_AF-A0A2N7JMD4-F1
#
_entry.id   AF-A0A2N7JMD4-F1
#
_cell.length_a   1.000
_cell.length_b   1.000
_cell.length_c   1.000
_cell.angle_alpha   90.00
_cell.angle_beta   90.00
_cell.angle_gamma   90.00
#
_symmetry.space_group_name_H-M   'P 1'
#
loop_
_entity.id
_entity.type
_entity.pdbx_description
1 polymer ?
#
loop_
_entity_poly.entity_id
_entity_poly.type
_entity_poly.pdbx_seq_one_letter_code
_entity_poly.pdbx_strand_id
1 'polypeptide(L)'
;MKLTRTLLILGGAIAPHAFAMPLPDVDTLQVSARTLYPPEVRTVGEAATWLLEPLEYHIVTDYPAPKSAQGILIKPIPTAAKMHRTMPVTHALQLLIGEGNSLIVDREHKLITFSKGVLL
;
A
#
# COMPACT_ATOMS: atom_id res chain seq x y z
N MET A 1 -4.33 17.78 -67.68
CA MET A 1 -3.77 16.82 -66.70
C MET A 1 -3.42 17.54 -65.39
N LYS A 2 -4.41 17.88 -64.56
CA LYS A 2 -4.19 18.53 -63.25
C LYS A 2 -5.38 18.26 -62.32
N LEU A 3 -5.59 17.01 -61.87
CA LEU A 3 -6.66 16.76 -60.89
C LEU A 3 -6.43 15.54 -59.97
N THR A 4 -5.19 15.10 -59.77
CA THR A 4 -4.91 13.85 -59.05
C THR A 4 -3.81 13.99 -57.99
N ARG A 5 -3.68 15.18 -57.38
CA ARG A 5 -2.75 15.38 -56.24
C ARG A 5 -3.33 16.07 -55.01
N THR A 6 -4.57 16.56 -55.05
CA THR A 6 -5.12 17.41 -53.97
C THR A 6 -6.09 16.66 -53.02
N LEU A 7 -6.13 15.33 -53.04
CA LEU A 7 -7.06 14.53 -52.22
C LEU A 7 -6.38 13.64 -51.17
N LEU A 8 -5.10 13.85 -50.87
CA LEU A 8 -4.36 13.00 -49.92
C LEU A 8 -3.94 13.71 -48.62
N ILE A 9 -4.40 14.94 -48.37
CA ILE A 9 -4.08 15.70 -47.16
C ILE A 9 -5.28 15.82 -46.20
N LEU A 10 -6.50 15.50 -46.64
CA LEU A 10 -7.70 15.68 -45.82
C LEU A 10 -8.06 14.48 -44.91
N GLY A 11 -7.34 13.37 -45.01
CA GLY A 11 -7.66 12.13 -44.28
C GLY A 11 -7.04 11.98 -42.89
N GLY A 12 -6.21 12.93 -42.44
CA GLY A 12 -5.44 12.80 -41.19
C GLY A 12 -6.05 13.45 -39.95
N ALA A 13 -7.09 14.27 -40.10
CA ALA A 13 -7.55 15.16 -39.02
C ALA A 13 -8.75 14.65 -38.21
N ILE A 14 -9.28 13.46 -38.51
CA ILE A 14 -10.46 12.88 -37.84
C ILE A 14 -10.09 11.55 -37.18
N ALA A 15 -8.93 11.48 -36.52
CA ALA A 15 -8.73 10.47 -35.51
C ALA A 15 -9.42 10.98 -34.23
N PRO A 16 -10.49 10.33 -33.73
CA PRO A 16 -10.96 10.63 -32.39
C PRO A 16 -9.77 10.39 -31.48
N HIS A 17 -9.38 11.43 -30.73
CA HIS A 17 -8.36 11.29 -29.72
C HIS A 17 -8.93 10.27 -28.74
N ALA A 18 -8.41 9.04 -28.77
CA ALA A 18 -8.75 8.04 -27.78
C ALA A 18 -8.19 8.55 -26.45
N PHE A 19 -8.98 9.34 -25.73
CA PHE A 19 -8.68 9.69 -24.36
C PHE A 19 -8.60 8.37 -23.61
N ALA A 20 -7.38 8.03 -23.15
CA ALA A 20 -7.19 6.86 -22.33
C ALA A 20 -8.13 6.98 -21.13
N MET A 21 -8.99 5.98 -20.93
CA MET A 21 -9.81 5.93 -19.73
C MET A 21 -8.86 5.94 -18.51
N PRO A 22 -9.16 6.72 -17.46
CA PRO A 22 -8.40 6.65 -16.22
C PRO A 22 -8.31 5.19 -15.75
N LEU A 23 -7.12 4.75 -15.36
CA LEU A 23 -6.98 3.44 -14.76
C LEU A 23 -7.81 3.39 -13.47
N PRO A 24 -8.46 2.26 -13.17
CA PRO A 24 -9.11 2.08 -11.88
C PRO A 24 -8.07 2.23 -10.76
N ASP A 25 -8.50 2.80 -9.64
CA ASP A 25 -7.66 2.88 -8.45
C ASP A 25 -7.31 1.45 -7.96
N VAL A 26 -6.04 1.23 -7.65
CA VAL A 26 -5.51 -0.09 -7.26
C VAL A 26 -5.15 -0.06 -5.79
N ASP A 27 -5.69 -0.99 -5.00
CA ASP A 27 -5.32 -1.13 -3.60
C ASP A 27 -3.88 -1.68 -3.48
N THR A 28 -2.93 -0.77 -3.29
CA THR A 28 -1.50 -1.08 -3.20
C THR A 28 -1.14 -1.96 -1.99
N LEU A 29 -2.00 -2.04 -0.96
CA LEU A 29 -1.75 -2.91 0.21
C LEU A 29 -2.00 -4.39 -0.11
N GLN A 30 -2.63 -4.71 -1.24
CA GLN A 30 -2.82 -6.09 -1.71
C GLN A 30 -1.63 -6.60 -2.54
N VAL A 31 -0.65 -5.74 -2.84
CA VAL A 31 0.58 -6.14 -3.51
C VAL A 31 1.36 -7.11 -2.61
N SER A 32 1.93 -8.14 -3.23
CA SER A 32 2.72 -9.13 -2.51
C SER A 32 4.11 -8.58 -2.19
N ALA A 33 4.46 -8.57 -0.91
CA ALA A 33 5.79 -8.20 -0.42
C ALA A 33 6.50 -9.41 0.18
N ARG A 34 7.84 -9.35 0.15
CA ARG A 34 8.69 -10.32 0.85
C ARG A 34 8.90 -9.87 2.29
N THR A 35 8.60 -10.74 3.25
CA THR A 35 8.87 -10.51 4.69
C THR A 35 10.34 -10.81 5.00
N LEU A 36 11.23 -10.08 4.33
CA LEU A 36 12.67 -10.10 4.55
C LEU A 36 13.06 -8.74 5.10
N TYR A 37 13.29 -8.68 6.41
CA TYR A 37 13.67 -7.46 7.10
C TYR A 37 15.18 -7.39 7.24
N PRO A 38 15.79 -6.22 7.01
CA PRO A 38 17.21 -6.04 7.26
C PRO A 38 17.51 -6.09 8.78
N PRO A 39 18.74 -6.43 9.19
CA PRO A 39 19.07 -6.76 10.59
C PRO A 39 18.87 -5.60 11.60
N GLU A 40 18.82 -4.37 11.12
CA GLU A 40 18.51 -3.16 11.90
C GLU A 40 17.03 -3.05 12.29
N VAL A 41 16.14 -3.72 11.57
CA VAL A 41 14.69 -3.72 11.83
C VAL A 41 14.38 -4.72 12.95
N ARG A 42 13.98 -4.21 14.11
CA ARG A 42 13.85 -4.98 15.37
C ARG A 42 12.44 -4.97 15.95
N THR A 43 11.69 -3.93 15.67
CA THR A 43 10.35 -3.70 16.22
C THR A 43 9.26 -3.90 15.18
N VAL A 44 8.03 -4.12 15.65
CA VAL A 44 6.83 -4.17 14.81
C VAL A 44 6.67 -2.86 14.02
N GLY A 45 6.94 -1.72 14.64
CA GLY A 45 6.88 -0.40 13.99
C GLY A 45 7.87 -0.28 12.85
N GLU A 46 9.14 -0.61 13.08
CA GLU A 46 10.17 -0.57 12.02
C GLU A 46 9.84 -1.55 10.88
N ALA A 47 9.38 -2.75 11.20
CA ALA A 47 9.00 -3.74 10.19
C ALA A 47 7.76 -3.33 9.39
N ALA A 48 6.77 -2.71 10.05
CA ALA A 48 5.60 -2.16 9.38
C ALA A 48 6.00 -1.00 8.46
N THR A 49 6.82 -0.07 8.95
CA THR A 49 7.35 1.04 8.13
C THR A 49 8.11 0.52 6.92
N TRP A 50 8.96 -0.49 7.08
CA TRP A 50 9.70 -1.11 5.97
C TRP A 50 8.79 -1.64 4.85
N LEU A 51 7.64 -2.22 5.20
CA LEU A 51 6.68 -2.73 4.23
C LEU A 51 5.84 -1.61 3.59
N LEU A 52 5.62 -0.52 4.31
CA LEU A 52 4.70 0.55 3.94
C LEU A 52 5.37 1.72 3.21
N GLU A 53 6.65 1.98 3.48
CA GLU A 53 7.41 3.07 2.86
C GLU A 53 7.38 3.02 1.33
N PRO A 54 7.58 1.87 0.65
CA PRO A 54 7.50 1.81 -0.81
C PRO A 54 6.09 2.05 -1.37
N LEU A 55 5.06 1.99 -0.51
CA LEU A 55 3.66 2.19 -0.85
C LEU A 55 3.15 3.58 -0.43
N GLU A 56 4.04 4.42 0.09
CA GLU A 56 3.79 5.79 0.53
C GLU A 56 2.79 5.89 1.69
N TYR A 57 2.64 4.81 2.46
CA TYR A 57 1.79 4.82 3.66
C TYR A 57 2.57 5.26 4.90
N HIS A 58 1.92 6.09 5.71
CA HIS A 58 2.48 6.63 6.95
C HIS A 58 1.76 6.07 8.18
N ILE A 59 2.54 5.64 9.16
CA ILE A 59 2.00 5.17 10.43
C ILE A 59 1.72 6.37 11.34
N VAL A 60 0.50 6.47 11.86
CA VAL A 60 0.08 7.53 12.78
C VAL A 60 -0.16 6.95 14.18
N THR A 61 0.46 7.56 15.19
CA THR A 61 0.32 7.16 16.60
C THR A 61 -0.27 8.25 17.50
N ASP A 62 -0.26 9.50 17.02
CA ASP A 62 -0.82 10.65 17.75
C ASP A 62 -2.30 10.84 17.42
N TYR A 63 -3.01 11.61 18.26
CA TYR A 63 -4.44 11.89 18.07
C TYR A 63 -4.72 12.31 16.61
N PRO A 64 -5.67 11.69 15.90
CA PRO A 64 -6.79 10.85 16.40
C PRO A 64 -6.50 9.34 16.54
N ALA A 65 -5.24 8.89 16.43
CA ALA A 65 -4.91 7.47 16.52
C ALA A 65 -5.19 6.85 17.91
N PRO A 66 -5.48 5.54 17.98
CA PRO A 66 -5.66 4.83 19.23
C PRO A 66 -4.40 4.88 20.11
N LYS A 67 -4.58 5.15 21.41
CA LYS A 67 -3.46 5.15 22.39
C LYS A 67 -2.70 3.82 22.46
N SER A 68 -3.34 2.73 22.07
CA SER A 68 -2.70 1.40 22.02
C SER A 68 -1.69 1.23 20.89
N ALA A 69 -1.72 2.09 19.86
CA ALA A 69 -0.88 1.95 18.66
C ALA A 69 0.61 1.89 19.03
N GLN A 70 1.06 2.86 19.84
CA GLN A 70 2.46 2.94 20.25
C GLN A 70 2.91 1.68 21.01
N GLY A 71 2.06 1.16 21.91
CA GLY A 71 2.34 -0.06 22.66
C GLY A 71 2.38 -1.33 21.80
N ILE A 72 1.77 -1.34 20.62
CA ILE A 72 1.89 -2.43 19.64
C ILE A 72 3.20 -2.29 18.85
N LEU A 73 3.53 -1.08 18.40
CA LEU A 73 4.65 -0.82 17.50
C LEU A 73 6.02 -1.02 18.16
N ILE A 74 6.16 -0.75 19.45
CA ILE A 74 7.42 -0.94 20.18
C ILE A 74 7.74 -2.41 20.46
N LYS A 75 6.81 -3.33 20.20
CA LYS A 75 7.02 -4.77 20.46
C LYS A 75 8.10 -5.31 19.50
N PRO A 76 8.85 -6.34 19.92
CA PRO A 76 9.75 -7.04 19.01
C PRO A 76 8.97 -7.74 17.90
N ILE A 77 9.60 -7.93 16.73
CA ILE A 77 9.00 -8.68 15.62
C ILE A 77 8.64 -10.11 16.08
N PRO A 78 7.37 -10.54 15.94
CA PRO A 78 6.96 -11.89 16.29
C PRO A 78 7.73 -12.95 15.50
N THR A 79 8.03 -14.10 16.13
CA THR A 79 8.75 -15.20 15.47
C THR A 79 8.06 -15.66 14.18
N ALA A 80 6.72 -15.69 14.16
CA ALA A 80 5.93 -16.04 12.97
C ALA A 80 6.20 -15.09 11.78
N ALA A 81 6.45 -13.80 12.05
CA ALA A 81 6.72 -12.79 11.04
C ALA A 81 8.19 -12.79 10.55
N LYS A 82 9.12 -13.42 11.29
CA LYS A 82 10.53 -13.56 10.88
C LYS A 82 10.75 -14.62 9.80
N MET A 83 9.75 -15.45 9.53
CA MET A 83 9.84 -16.44 8.46
C MET A 83 9.81 -15.74 7.10
N HIS A 84 10.80 -16.02 6.25
CA HIS A 84 10.83 -15.48 4.89
C HIS A 84 9.69 -16.05 4.06
N ARG A 85 8.71 -15.20 3.74
CA ARG A 85 7.51 -15.54 2.97
C ARG A 85 7.21 -14.42 1.99
N THR A 86 6.40 -14.73 0.99
CA THR A 86 5.80 -13.73 0.10
C THR A 86 4.30 -13.75 0.35
N MET A 87 3.73 -12.61 0.71
CA MET A 87 2.30 -12.47 1.01
C MET A 87 1.83 -11.02 0.80
N PRO A 88 0.52 -10.76 0.70
CA PRO A 88 -0.01 -9.40 0.66
C PRO A 88 0.48 -8.57 1.86
N VAL A 89 0.74 -7.28 1.63
CA VAL A 89 1.23 -6.37 2.67
C VAL A 89 0.24 -6.30 3.84
N THR A 90 -1.07 -6.27 3.56
CA THR A 90 -2.12 -6.38 4.59
C THR A 90 -1.94 -7.60 5.51
N HIS A 91 -1.63 -8.77 4.94
CA HIS A 91 -1.43 -10.00 5.70
C HIS A 91 -0.14 -9.95 6.50
N ALA A 92 0.94 -9.41 5.93
CA ALA A 92 2.20 -9.22 6.64
C ALA A 92 2.04 -8.28 7.85
N LEU A 93 1.30 -7.16 7.69
CA LEU A 93 0.99 -6.24 8.77
C LEU A 93 0.15 -6.91 9.87
N GLN A 94 -0.87 -7.68 9.50
CA GLN A 94 -1.69 -8.42 10.46
C GLN A 94 -0.86 -9.42 11.27
N LEU A 95 0.08 -10.10 10.62
CA LEU A 95 1.01 -11.02 11.28
C LEU A 95 1.97 -10.29 12.23
N LEU A 96 2.44 -9.10 11.84
CA LEU A 96 3.34 -8.26 12.65
C LEU A 96 2.66 -7.76 13.93
N ILE A 97 1.42 -7.27 13.83
CA ILE A 97 0.69 -6.78 15.02
C ILE A 97 0.16 -7.92 15.90
N GLY A 98 0.07 -9.14 15.36
CA GLY A 98 -0.38 -10.32 16.09
C GLY A 98 -1.89 -10.38 16.28
N GLU A 99 -2.34 -11.48 16.87
CA GLU A 99 -3.75 -11.75 17.13
C GLU A 99 -4.34 -10.76 18.15
N GLY A 100 -5.63 -10.46 18.01
CA GLY A 100 -6.34 -9.54 18.91
C GLY A 100 -5.95 -8.07 18.73
N ASN A 101 -5.31 -7.69 17.62
CA ASN A 101 -5.08 -6.30 17.23
C ASN A 101 -5.72 -6.04 15.86
N SER A 102 -6.15 -4.80 15.64
CA SER A 102 -6.81 -4.37 14.41
C SER A 102 -5.91 -3.43 13.63
N LEU A 103 -5.85 -3.63 12.32
CA LEU A 103 -5.26 -2.72 11.35
C LEU A 103 -6.35 -1.73 10.90
N ILE A 104 -6.10 -0.43 11.04
CA ILE A 104 -6.98 0.64 10.58
C ILE A 104 -6.28 1.34 9.43
N VAL A 105 -6.96 1.47 8.30
CA VAL A 105 -6.39 2.00 7.05
C VAL A 105 -7.24 3.15 6.52
N ASP A 106 -6.60 4.29 6.34
CA ASP A 106 -7.08 5.40 5.53
C ASP A 106 -6.37 5.35 4.17
N ARG A 107 -7.10 4.93 3.14
CA ARG A 107 -6.55 4.78 1.78
C ARG A 107 -6.43 6.12 1.05
N GLU A 108 -7.27 7.08 1.40
CA GLU A 108 -7.32 8.40 0.75
C GLU A 108 -6.10 9.22 1.15
N HIS A 109 -5.77 9.24 2.44
CA HIS A 109 -4.65 10.01 2.99
C HIS A 109 -3.37 9.19 3.16
N LYS A 110 -3.38 7.91 2.75
CA LYS A 110 -2.27 6.96 2.95
C LYS A 110 -1.82 6.85 4.41
N LEU A 111 -2.78 6.80 5.34
CA LEU A 111 -2.49 6.69 6.77
C LEU A 111 -2.85 5.29 7.28
N ILE A 112 -2.01 4.76 8.17
CA ILE A 112 -2.23 3.50 8.85
C ILE A 112 -2.08 3.71 10.36
N THR A 113 -2.96 3.06 11.12
CA THR A 113 -2.78 2.95 12.57
C THR A 113 -3.25 1.59 13.07
N PHE A 114 -3.00 1.34 14.35
CA PHE A 114 -3.22 0.04 14.97
C PHE A 114 -3.96 0.21 16.30
N SER A 115 -4.94 -0.66 16.54
CA SER A 115 -5.63 -0.70 17.82
C SER A 115 -5.53 -2.08 18.44
N LYS A 116 -5.65 -2.16 19.77
CA LYS A 116 -6.09 -3.42 20.37
C LYS A 116 -7.49 -3.73 19.82
N GLY A 117 -7.69 -4.96 19.41
CA GLY A 117 -8.99 -5.46 18.99
C GLY A 117 -9.95 -5.41 20.17
N VAL A 118 -11.19 -5.04 19.88
CA VAL A 118 -12.30 -5.24 20.81
C VAL A 118 -12.89 -6.60 20.44
N LEU A 119 -12.98 -7.52 21.40
CA LEU A 119 -13.87 -8.69 21.22
C LEU A 119 -15.27 -8.12 21.03
N LEU A 120 -15.77 -8.18 19.79
CA LEU A 120 -17.19 -7.93 19.48
C LEU A 120 -18.03 -9.12 19.94
#